data_AF-A0A0Q6KC93-F1
#
_entry.id   AF-A0A0Q6KC93-F1
#
_cell.length_a   1.000
_cell.length_b   1.000
_cell.length_c   1.000
_cell.angle_alpha   90.00
_cell.angle_beta   90.00
_cell.angle_gamma   90.00
#
_symmetry.space_group_name_H-M   'P 1'
#
loop_
_entity.id
_entity.type
_entity.pdbx_description
1 polymer ?
#
loop_
_entity_poly.entity_id
_entity_poly.type
_entity_poly.pdbx_seq_one_letter_code
_entity_poly.pdbx_strand_id
1 'polypeptide(L)'
;MLIFGLAVVVIMWRWTAHRGRGTTATITLAAVADGGEAAPAPAEAAEAQERAGSRRLSILAADDDALVLMNTGDLLEDLGLEVAPAYSSQDALEQLSGRDFDRVVTDHAMPRMTGAQLIAEAGARKPALPILLATGYADLPPGVGPIDVPRLSKPFSQLELKRAIETLIRA
;
A
#
# COMPACT_ATOMS: atom_id res chain seq x y z
N MET A 1 18.08 -33.26 -20.34
CA MET A 1 17.47 -32.39 -21.37
C MET A 1 16.02 -32.20 -20.98
N LEU A 2 15.68 -31.06 -20.37
CA LEU A 2 14.32 -30.72 -19.91
C LEU A 2 14.07 -29.28 -20.36
N ILE A 3 13.09 -29.12 -21.24
CA ILE A 3 12.73 -27.86 -21.89
C ILE A 3 11.59 -27.27 -21.04
N PHE A 4 11.84 -26.15 -20.36
CA PHE A 4 10.81 -25.42 -19.65
C PHE A 4 9.90 -24.71 -20.66
N GLY A 5 8.61 -25.05 -20.64
CA GLY A 5 7.58 -24.42 -21.46
C GLY A 5 7.27 -23.01 -20.95
N LEU A 6 7.59 -22.01 -21.77
CA LEU A 6 7.24 -20.61 -21.55
C LEU A 6 5.72 -20.45 -21.74
N ALA A 7 4.97 -20.19 -20.67
CA ALA A 7 3.59 -19.73 -20.78
C ALA A 7 3.59 -18.29 -21.31
N VAL A 8 3.27 -18.13 -22.60
CA VAL A 8 3.09 -16.82 -23.22
C VAL A 8 1.70 -16.31 -22.86
N VAL A 9 1.62 -15.30 -22.00
CA VAL A 9 0.39 -14.54 -21.76
C VAL A 9 0.19 -13.59 -22.94
N VAL A 10 -0.78 -13.87 -23.81
CA VAL A 10 -1.13 -13.01 -24.94
C VAL A 10 -2.12 -11.95 -24.47
N ILE A 11 -1.65 -10.70 -24.35
CA ILE A 11 -2.50 -9.54 -24.05
C ILE A 11 -2.97 -8.94 -25.39
N MET A 12 -4.24 -9.15 -25.74
CA MET A 12 -4.82 -8.64 -26.99
C MET A 12 -5.55 -7.32 -26.76
N TRP A 13 -5.00 -6.23 -27.32
CA TRP A 13 -5.60 -4.90 -27.25
C TRP A 13 -6.49 -4.66 -28.48
N ARG A 14 -7.77 -4.35 -28.29
CA ARG A 14 -8.66 -3.92 -29.39
C ARG A 14 -9.29 -2.57 -29.07
N TRP A 15 -8.90 -1.55 -29.83
CA TRP A 15 -9.45 -0.20 -29.73
C TRP A 15 -10.43 0.03 -30.89
N THR A 16 -11.65 0.45 -30.59
CA THR A 16 -12.58 1.00 -31.59
C THR A 16 -12.95 2.41 -31.17
N ALA A 17 -12.47 3.41 -31.92
CA ALA A 17 -12.80 4.82 -31.69
C ALA A 17 -13.59 5.36 -32.89
N HIS A 18 -14.72 6.01 -32.60
CA HIS A 18 -15.47 6.81 -33.57
C HIS A 18 -15.49 8.26 -33.09
N ARG A 19 -15.06 9.23 -33.92
CA ARG A 19 -15.09 10.65 -33.56
C ARG A 19 -16.53 11.06 -33.19
N GLY A 20 -16.72 11.53 -31.96
CA GLY A 20 -18.00 12.09 -31.47
C GLY A 20 -18.91 11.17 -30.66
N ARG A 21 -18.51 9.93 -30.29
CA ARG A 21 -19.37 9.00 -29.52
C ARG A 21 -18.75 8.36 -28.26
N GLY A 22 -17.64 8.90 -27.77
CA GLY A 22 -16.94 8.36 -26.61
C GLY A 22 -16.07 7.14 -26.95
N THR A 23 -15.17 6.80 -26.02
CA THR A 23 -14.19 5.71 -26.16
C THR A 23 -14.58 4.60 -25.20
N THR A 24 -14.82 3.37 -25.70
CA THR A 24 -15.00 2.18 -24.87
C THR A 24 -13.78 1.28 -25.06
N ALA A 25 -13.04 1.06 -23.98
CA ALA A 25 -11.97 0.08 -23.92
C ALA A 25 -12.46 -1.14 -23.15
N THR A 26 -12.48 -2.30 -23.80
CA THR A 26 -12.84 -3.58 -23.16
C THR A 26 -11.55 -4.38 -22.97
N ILE A 27 -11.23 -4.71 -21.72
CA ILE A 27 -10.12 -5.59 -21.37
C ILE A 27 -10.70 -6.98 -21.14
N THR A 28 -10.16 -8.00 -21.82
CA THR A 28 -10.51 -9.40 -21.57
C THR A 28 -9.30 -10.09 -20.96
N LEU A 29 -9.41 -10.48 -19.69
CA LEU A 29 -8.41 -11.27 -18.98
C LEU A 29 -8.84 -12.73 -19.03
N ALA A 30 -7.94 -13.63 -19.42
CA ALA A 30 -8.17 -15.05 -19.28
C ALA A 30 -8.08 -15.39 -17.78
N ALA A 31 -9.21 -15.75 -17.16
CA ALA A 31 -9.20 -16.32 -15.83
C ALA A 31 -8.51 -17.68 -15.89
N VAL A 32 -7.39 -17.82 -15.17
CA VAL A 32 -6.88 -19.15 -14.82
C VAL A 32 -7.84 -19.66 -13.76
N ALA A 33 -8.62 -20.69 -14.08
CA ALA A 33 -9.39 -21.40 -13.08
C ALA A 33 -8.39 -22.03 -12.12
N ASP A 34 -8.19 -21.43 -10.95
CA ASP A 34 -7.42 -22.07 -9.91
C ASP A 34 -8.21 -23.29 -9.46
N GLY A 35 -7.61 -24.45 -9.70
CA GLY A 35 -8.25 -25.73 -9.53
C GLY A 35 -8.28 -26.08 -8.06
N GLY A 36 -9.49 -26.10 -7.50
CA GLY A 36 -9.81 -26.89 -6.32
C GLY A 36 -9.40 -26.24 -5.01
N GLU A 37 -10.40 -25.97 -4.17
CA GLU A 37 -10.21 -25.75 -2.75
C GLU A 37 -9.66 -27.04 -2.11
N ALA A 38 -8.33 -27.16 -2.13
CA ALA A 38 -7.62 -28.15 -1.37
C ALA A 38 -7.68 -27.73 0.10
N ALA A 39 -8.07 -28.67 0.97
CA ALA A 39 -8.01 -28.46 2.41
C ALA A 39 -6.61 -27.96 2.82
N PRO A 40 -6.51 -27.00 3.74
CA PRO A 40 -5.26 -26.31 4.02
C PRO A 40 -4.18 -27.30 4.45
N ALA A 41 -3.00 -27.15 3.89
CA ALA A 41 -1.86 -28.01 4.16
C ALA A 41 -1.42 -27.84 5.64
N PRO A 42 -0.79 -28.86 6.26
CA PRO A 42 -0.34 -28.79 7.66
C PRO A 42 0.57 -27.59 8.00
N ALA A 43 1.22 -27.00 6.99
CA ALA A 43 2.02 -25.78 7.15
C ALA A 43 1.17 -24.51 7.37
N GLU A 44 0.01 -24.39 6.71
CA GLU A 44 -0.89 -23.23 6.86
C GLU A 44 -1.56 -23.21 8.22
N ALA A 45 -1.86 -24.37 8.80
CA ALA A 45 -2.39 -24.48 10.16
C ALA A 45 -1.36 -24.05 11.22
N ALA A 46 -0.08 -24.37 11.02
CA ALA A 46 1.00 -23.94 11.91
C ALA A 46 1.22 -22.42 11.81
N GLU A 47 1.21 -21.84 10.60
CA GLU A 47 1.27 -20.39 10.40
C GLU A 47 0.06 -19.65 10.99
N ALA A 48 -1.14 -20.21 10.88
CA ALA A 48 -2.34 -19.65 11.49
C ALA A 48 -2.25 -19.64 13.03
N GLN A 49 -1.65 -20.69 13.62
CA GLN A 49 -1.45 -20.80 15.06
C GLN A 49 -0.36 -19.83 15.58
N GLU A 50 0.68 -19.57 14.79
CA GLU A 50 1.70 -18.55 15.08
C GLU A 50 1.15 -17.12 14.95
N ARG A 51 0.31 -16.86 13.93
CA ARG A 51 -0.45 -15.61 13.79
C ARG A 51 -1.41 -15.37 14.95
N ALA A 52 -1.96 -16.43 15.56
CA ALA A 52 -2.87 -16.31 16.70
C ALA A 52 -2.17 -15.83 17.99
N GLY A 53 -0.84 -15.99 18.09
CA GLY A 53 -0.02 -15.52 19.22
C GLY A 53 0.63 -14.15 19.02
N SER A 54 0.75 -13.68 17.78
CA SER A 54 1.34 -12.39 17.45
C SER A 54 0.27 -11.30 17.34
N ARG A 55 0.36 -10.25 18.17
CA ARG A 55 -0.53 -9.08 18.05
C ARG A 55 -0.38 -8.50 16.64
N ARG A 56 -1.50 -8.29 15.94
CA ARG A 56 -1.52 -7.61 14.64
C ARG A 56 -0.93 -6.21 14.78
N LEU A 57 0.01 -5.87 13.88
CA LEU A 57 0.59 -4.52 13.83
C LEU A 57 -0.49 -3.54 13.37
N SER A 58 -0.64 -2.43 14.08
CA SER A 58 -1.60 -1.38 13.74
C SER A 58 -0.94 -0.31 12.87
N ILE A 59 -1.47 -0.07 11.68
CA ILE A 59 -0.95 0.86 10.68
C ILE A 59 -1.95 2.00 10.48
N LEU A 60 -1.49 3.24 10.57
CA LEU A 60 -2.25 4.40 10.11
C LEU A 60 -1.93 4.64 8.63
N ALA A 61 -2.92 4.56 7.75
CA ALA A 61 -2.78 4.87 6.32
C ALA A 61 -3.43 6.23 6.04
N ALA A 62 -2.67 7.17 5.46
CA ALA A 62 -3.14 8.52 5.16
C ALA A 62 -3.04 8.85 3.67
N ASP A 63 -4.16 9.16 3.05
CA ASP A 63 -4.26 9.56 1.64
C ASP A 63 -5.58 10.33 1.46
N ASP A 64 -5.59 11.44 0.71
CA ASP A 64 -6.81 12.21 0.47
C ASP A 64 -7.69 11.63 -0.65
N ASP A 65 -7.13 10.76 -1.50
CA ASP A 65 -7.90 9.99 -2.46
C ASP A 65 -8.45 8.71 -1.78
N ALA A 66 -9.76 8.70 -1.54
CA ALA A 66 -10.44 7.58 -0.90
C ALA A 66 -10.25 6.24 -1.61
N LEU A 67 -10.16 6.21 -2.95
CA LEU A 67 -9.96 4.96 -3.69
C LEU A 67 -8.53 4.44 -3.53
N VAL A 68 -7.55 5.35 -3.53
CA VAL A 68 -6.14 4.99 -3.28
C VAL A 68 -5.96 4.52 -1.84
N LEU A 69 -6.63 5.18 -0.89
CA LEU A 69 -6.62 4.80 0.52
C LEU A 69 -7.24 3.42 0.73
N MET A 70 -8.40 3.16 0.12
CA MET A 70 -9.07 1.84 0.17
C MET A 70 -8.15 0.75 -0.39
N ASN A 71 -7.60 0.95 -1.60
CA ASN A 71 -6.69 -0.02 -2.20
C ASN A 71 -5.43 -0.25 -1.34
N THR A 72 -4.86 0.81 -0.77
CA THR A 72 -3.71 0.68 0.13
C THR A 72 -4.08 -0.07 1.42
N GLY A 73 -5.28 0.20 1.96
CA GLY A 73 -5.85 -0.52 3.10
C GLY A 73 -6.00 -2.00 2.82
N ASP A 74 -6.64 -2.37 1.71
CA ASP A 74 -6.84 -3.78 1.30
C ASP A 74 -5.48 -4.50 1.20
N LEU A 75 -4.48 -3.88 0.57
CA LEU A 75 -3.14 -4.45 0.45
C LEU A 75 -2.46 -4.68 1.80
N LEU A 76 -2.69 -3.82 2.80
CA LEU A 76 -2.15 -3.95 4.15
C LEU A 76 -2.91 -5.00 4.97
N GLU A 77 -4.24 -5.05 4.85
CA GLU A 77 -5.09 -6.02 5.53
C GLU A 77 -4.80 -7.45 5.05
N ASP A 78 -4.57 -7.65 3.76
CA ASP A 78 -4.12 -8.91 3.17
C ASP A 78 -2.78 -9.39 3.73
N LEU A 79 -1.92 -8.46 4.18
CA LEU A 79 -0.67 -8.77 4.88
C LEU A 79 -0.89 -9.13 6.36
N GLY A 80 -2.14 -9.18 6.83
CA GLY A 80 -2.52 -9.48 8.21
C GLY A 80 -2.40 -8.30 9.18
N LEU A 81 -2.20 -7.08 8.66
CA LEU A 81 -2.06 -5.86 9.46
C LEU A 81 -3.45 -5.31 9.82
N GLU A 82 -3.54 -4.56 10.91
CA GLU A 82 -4.74 -3.79 11.25
C GLU A 82 -4.59 -2.38 10.69
N VAL A 83 -5.55 -1.90 9.89
CA VAL A 83 -5.45 -0.60 9.22
C VAL A 83 -6.42 0.41 9.80
N ALA A 84 -5.92 1.62 10.04
CA ALA A 84 -6.70 2.79 10.34
C ALA A 84 -6.61 3.78 9.16
N PRO A 85 -7.70 4.04 8.43
CA PRO A 85 -7.70 5.03 7.37
C PRO A 85 -7.75 6.45 7.93
N ALA A 86 -7.02 7.37 7.29
CA ALA A 86 -7.09 8.80 7.49
C ALA A 86 -7.19 9.52 6.14
N TYR A 87 -8.21 10.35 5.96
CA TYR A 87 -8.52 10.99 4.66
C TYR A 87 -7.80 12.33 4.46
N SER A 88 -6.90 12.68 5.37
CA SER A 88 -6.04 13.87 5.28
C SER A 88 -4.92 13.83 6.31
N SER A 89 -3.88 14.65 6.13
CA SER A 89 -2.85 14.87 7.15
C SER A 89 -3.40 15.33 8.51
N GLN A 90 -4.48 16.13 8.51
CA GLN A 90 -5.09 16.59 9.77
C GLN A 90 -5.77 15.46 10.54
N ASP A 91 -6.56 14.64 9.83
CA ASP A 91 -7.20 13.45 10.38
C ASP A 91 -6.15 12.47 10.94
N ALA A 92 -5.05 12.27 10.19
CA ALA A 92 -3.93 11.44 10.65
C ALA A 92 -3.32 11.95 11.97
N LEU A 93 -3.10 13.27 12.11
CA LEU A 93 -2.60 13.88 13.35
C LEU A 93 -3.57 13.77 14.53
N GLU A 94 -4.88 13.92 14.27
CA GLU A 94 -5.90 13.75 15.30
C GLU A 94 -5.90 12.30 15.82
N GLN A 95 -5.86 11.32 14.91
CA GLN A 95 -5.78 9.91 15.28
C GLN A 95 -4.49 9.56 16.04
N LEU A 96 -3.35 10.12 15.61
CA LEU A 96 -2.07 9.97 16.31
C LEU A 96 -2.08 10.54 17.73
N SER A 97 -2.97 11.48 18.02
CA SER A 97 -3.14 12.07 19.34
C SER A 97 -4.05 11.23 20.24
N GLY A 98 -4.99 10.48 19.65
CA GLY A 98 -5.96 9.65 20.38
C GLY A 98 -5.49 8.22 20.67
N ARG A 99 -4.57 7.65 19.88
CA ARG A 99 -4.02 6.29 20.09
C ARG A 99 -2.61 6.12 19.53
N ASP A 100 -2.00 4.99 19.87
CA ASP A 100 -0.71 4.58 19.33
C ASP A 100 -0.86 3.67 18.11
N PHE A 101 0.04 3.87 17.16
CA PHE A 101 0.18 3.04 15.96
C PHE A 101 1.58 2.47 15.91
N ASP A 102 1.70 1.33 15.25
CA ASP A 102 2.97 0.68 14.99
C ASP A 102 3.71 1.37 13.87
N ARG A 103 3.04 1.69 12.76
CA ARG A 103 3.64 2.44 11.64
C ARG A 103 2.63 3.40 11.04
N VAL A 104 3.14 4.35 10.27
CA VAL A 104 2.31 5.22 9.41
C VAL A 104 2.72 5.03 7.96
N VAL A 105 1.76 4.93 7.06
CA VAL A 105 1.95 5.05 5.61
C VAL A 105 1.21 6.30 5.19
N THR A 106 1.89 7.26 4.56
CA THR A 106 1.28 8.52 4.15
C THR A 106 1.59 8.84 2.70
N ASP A 107 0.61 9.35 1.97
CA ASP A 107 0.85 10.00 0.69
C ASP A 107 1.57 11.35 0.88
N HIS A 108 2.28 11.82 -0.15
CA HIS A 108 2.89 13.15 -0.14
C HIS A 108 1.91 14.26 -0.52
N ALA A 109 1.13 14.05 -1.58
CA ALA A 109 0.35 15.05 -2.29
C ALA A 109 -1.04 15.24 -1.69
N MET A 110 -1.09 15.58 -0.40
CA MET A 110 -2.35 15.91 0.28
C MET A 110 -2.64 17.42 0.32
N PRO A 111 -3.91 17.84 0.20
CA PRO A 111 -4.32 19.24 0.29
C PRO A 111 -4.13 19.80 1.69
N ARG A 112 -3.93 21.12 1.78
CA ARG A 112 -3.66 21.92 3.00
C ARG A 112 -2.33 21.60 3.69
N MET A 113 -1.99 20.31 3.83
CA MET A 113 -0.79 19.85 4.50
C MET A 113 -0.27 18.58 3.84
N THR A 114 0.99 18.62 3.38
CA THR A 114 1.62 17.50 2.67
C THR A 114 2.05 16.39 3.62
N GLY A 115 2.26 15.18 3.08
CA GLY A 115 2.82 14.06 3.86
C GLY A 115 4.16 14.37 4.50
N ALA A 116 4.99 15.20 3.84
CA ALA A 116 6.27 15.65 4.41
C ALA A 116 6.07 16.49 5.68
N GLN A 117 5.06 17.36 5.69
CA GLN A 117 4.70 18.13 6.88
C GLN A 117 4.11 17.22 7.96
N LEU A 118 3.32 16.20 7.58
CA LEU A 118 2.80 15.20 8.52
C LEU A 118 3.94 14.45 9.21
N ILE A 119 4.95 14.03 8.46
CA ILE A 119 6.14 13.36 9.00
C ILE A 119 6.86 14.25 10.02
N ALA A 120 7.05 15.54 9.70
CA ALA A 120 7.72 16.47 10.61
C ALA A 120 6.93 16.65 11.92
N GLU A 121 5.61 16.87 11.83
CA GLU A 121 4.73 17.03 12.99
C GLU A 121 4.62 15.74 13.82
N ALA A 122 4.48 14.59 13.16
CA ALA A 122 4.42 13.29 13.82
C ALA A 122 5.75 12.95 14.49
N GLY A 123 6.89 13.24 13.85
CA GLY A 123 8.22 13.03 14.42
C GLY A 123 8.50 13.91 15.64
N ALA A 124 8.00 15.15 15.66
CA ALA A 124 8.10 16.02 16.83
C ALA A 124 7.30 15.49 18.04
N ARG A 125 6.18 14.79 17.81
CA ARG A 125 5.31 14.23 18.86
C ARG A 125 5.70 12.82 19.28
N LYS A 126 6.12 11.99 18.31
CA LYS A 126 6.45 10.57 18.47
C LYS A 126 7.73 10.23 17.68
N PRO A 127 8.92 10.56 18.21
CA PRO A 127 10.20 10.39 17.50
C PRO A 127 10.53 8.93 17.10
N ALA A 128 10.00 7.96 17.85
CA ALA A 128 10.20 6.52 17.60
C ALA A 128 9.12 5.90 16.70
N LEU A 129 8.21 6.70 16.12
CA LEU A 129 7.18 6.22 15.21
C LEU A 129 7.75 6.12 13.79
N PRO A 130 7.87 4.91 13.21
CA PRO A 130 8.37 4.78 11.85
C PRO A 130 7.29 5.13 10.85
N ILE A 131 7.67 5.91 9.84
CA ILE A 131 6.75 6.44 8.81
C ILE A 131 7.29 6.08 7.43
N LEU A 132 6.41 5.59 6.55
CA LEU A 132 6.65 5.37 5.14
C LEU A 132 5.96 6.47 4.33
N LEU A 133 6.73 7.14 3.48
CA LEU A 133 6.19 8.12 2.55
C LEU A 133 5.92 7.48 1.19
N ALA A 134 4.66 7.33 0.82
CA ALA A 134 4.24 6.98 -0.53
C ALA A 134 4.23 8.25 -1.40
N THR A 135 4.80 8.20 -2.60
CA THR A 135 4.94 9.39 -3.48
C THR A 135 4.67 9.03 -4.93
N GLY A 136 3.85 9.80 -5.65
CA GLY A 136 3.77 9.70 -7.10
C GLY A 136 4.98 10.33 -7.80
N TYR A 137 5.13 9.98 -9.08
CA TYR A 137 6.25 10.41 -9.93
C TYR A 137 6.39 11.94 -10.07
N ALA A 138 5.33 12.70 -9.83
CA ALA A 138 5.27 14.15 -10.00
C ALA A 138 5.27 14.94 -8.67
N ASP A 139 5.21 14.25 -7.53
CA ASP A 139 4.76 14.89 -6.28
C ASP A 139 5.89 15.52 -5.47
N LEU A 140 7.16 15.17 -5.73
CA LEU A 140 8.27 15.83 -5.05
C LEU A 140 8.81 17.01 -5.86
N PRO A 141 8.59 18.26 -5.41
CA PRO A 141 9.28 19.39 -6.01
C PRO A 141 10.80 19.25 -5.80
N PRO A 142 11.63 19.68 -6.77
CA PRO A 142 13.06 19.75 -6.57
C PRO A 142 13.37 20.70 -5.40
N GLY A 143 14.10 20.22 -4.39
CA GLY A 143 14.49 21.02 -3.23
C GLY A 143 13.71 20.76 -1.93
N VAL A 144 12.77 19.79 -1.91
CA VAL A 144 12.41 19.18 -0.62
C VAL A 144 13.68 18.50 -0.11
N GLY A 145 14.26 19.03 0.97
CA GLY A 145 15.46 18.47 1.60
C GLY A 145 15.25 16.98 1.91
N PRO A 146 16.33 16.23 2.20
CA PRO A 146 16.22 14.81 2.51
C PRO A 146 15.22 14.62 3.66
N ILE A 147 14.01 14.15 3.34
CA ILE A 147 13.11 13.59 4.34
C ILE A 147 13.76 12.26 4.69
N ASP A 148 14.31 12.16 5.90
CA ASP A 148 15.03 10.98 6.37
C ASP A 148 14.06 9.87 6.79
N VAL A 149 13.14 9.53 5.88
CA VAL A 149 12.21 8.42 6.03
C VAL A 149 12.22 7.57 4.75
N PRO A 150 11.98 6.26 4.86
CA PRO A 150 11.80 5.40 3.71
C PRO A 150 10.69 5.90 2.78
N ARG A 151 10.89 5.72 1.48
CA ARG A 151 9.97 6.16 0.43
C ARG A 151 9.53 5.02 -0.45
N LEU A 152 8.28 5.05 -0.88
CA LEU A 152 7.69 4.10 -1.81
C LEU A 152 7.07 4.84 -3.00
N SER A 153 7.52 4.55 -4.21
CA SER A 153 6.99 5.20 -5.41
C SER A 153 5.65 4.59 -5.82
N LYS A 154 4.66 5.43 -6.13
CA LYS A 154 3.39 5.02 -6.73
C LYS A 154 3.54 4.94 -8.27
N PRO A 155 2.93 3.93 -8.94
CA PRO A 155 2.19 2.81 -8.35
C PRO A 155 3.14 1.76 -7.74
N PHE A 156 2.67 1.07 -6.68
CA PHE A 156 3.40 0.01 -6.00
C PHE A 156 2.55 -1.27 -5.90
N SER A 157 3.23 -2.41 -5.83
CA SER A 157 2.63 -3.73 -5.59
C SER A 157 2.56 -4.06 -4.10
N GLN A 158 1.75 -5.07 -3.74
CA GLN A 158 1.69 -5.60 -2.37
C GLN A 158 3.08 -6.03 -1.86
N LEU A 159 3.89 -6.64 -2.72
CA LEU A 159 5.23 -7.12 -2.38
C LEU A 159 6.18 -5.95 -2.04
N GLU A 160 6.11 -4.86 -2.80
CA GLU A 160 6.92 -3.66 -2.54
C GLU A 160 6.47 -2.97 -1.25
N LEU A 161 5.16 -2.86 -1.03
CA LEU A 161 4.60 -2.33 0.22
C LEU A 161 5.02 -3.17 1.43
N LYS A 162 4.90 -4.50 1.32
CA LYS A 162 5.33 -5.45 2.36
C LYS A 162 6.80 -5.24 2.71
N ARG A 163 7.68 -5.25 1.71
CA ARG A 163 9.13 -5.04 1.92
C ARG A 163 9.41 -3.70 2.58
N ALA A 164 8.73 -2.64 2.15
CA ALA A 164 8.90 -1.31 2.71
C ALA A 164 8.44 -1.22 4.16
N ILE A 165 7.42 -1.99 4.56
CA ILE A 165 6.96 -2.03 5.95
C ILE A 165 7.89 -2.87 6.83
N GLU A 166 8.40 -3.98 6.32
CA GLU A 166 9.30 -4.88 7.06
C GLU A 166 10.66 -4.21 7.38
N THR A 167 11.10 -3.25 6.56
CA THR A 167 12.30 -2.46 6.86
C THR A 167 12.08 -1.41 7.93
N LEU A 168 10.83 -1.05 8.23
CA LEU A 168 10.50 -0.13 9.31
C LEU A 168 10.54 -0.88 10.65
N ILE A 169 11.63 -0.72 11.39
CA ILE A 169 11.78 -1.25 12.74
C ILE A 169 11.73 -0.06 13.71
N ARG A 170 11.09 -0.22 14.89
CA ARG A 170 11.19 0.82 15.94
C ARG A 170 12.64 0.83 16.43
N ALA A 171 13.27 2.00 16.42
CA ALA A 171 14.57 2.20 17.05
C ALA A 171 14.46 2.18 18.58
#